data_AF-A0A813KXS7-F1
#
_entry.id   AF-A0A813KXS7-F1
#
_cell.length_a   1.000
_cell.length_b   1.000
_cell.length_c   1.000
_cell.angle_alpha   90.00
_cell.angle_beta   90.00
_cell.angle_gamma   90.00
#
_symmetry.space_group_name_H-M   'P 1'
#
loop_
_entity.id
_entity.type
_entity.pdbx_description
1 polymer ?
#
loop_
_entity_poly.entity_id
_entity_poly.type
_entity_poly.pdbx_seq_one_letter_code
_entity_poly.pdbx_strand_id
1 'polypeptide(L)'
;MFGLSGRCVQCCLVLAVLGPAAVGGKKLDGAVVACNTCQSVAHLLSTTRKSEGGSDKKKNSEVVAKLFSDRDQLICSETKLKAYAEYLDIPAKTMAKKCKSIMPDKMEYKSAQSLKKLLLEQKPRSALVEQLCSSSTVCDKLWTKAEEPWRNWKQKAEARSKDKEEM
;
A
#
# COMPACT_ATOMS: atom_id res chain seq x y z
N MET A 1 9.55 -32.07 -62.77
CA MET A 1 10.78 -32.91 -62.83
C MET A 1 11.79 -32.36 -61.83
N PHE A 2 12.50 -33.26 -61.16
CA PHE A 2 13.38 -33.06 -60.01
C PHE A 2 14.52 -32.07 -60.23
N GLY A 3 14.99 -31.44 -59.15
CA GLY A 3 16.25 -30.69 -59.12
C GLY A 3 16.64 -30.19 -57.73
N LEU A 4 16.99 -31.12 -56.84
CA LEU A 4 17.69 -30.84 -55.58
C LEU A 4 19.20 -30.64 -55.83
N SER A 5 19.82 -29.75 -55.05
CA SER A 5 21.15 -29.88 -54.42
C SER A 5 22.15 -28.76 -54.76
N GLY A 6 22.50 -27.99 -53.72
CA GLY A 6 23.70 -27.15 -53.67
C GLY A 6 23.94 -26.68 -52.24
N ARG A 7 24.81 -27.39 -51.49
CA ARG A 7 25.29 -27.00 -50.15
C ARG A 7 26.40 -25.95 -50.31
N CYS A 8 26.41 -24.89 -49.51
CA CYS A 8 27.66 -24.22 -49.09
C CYS A 8 27.43 -23.23 -47.93
N VAL A 9 28.04 -23.56 -46.77
CA VAL A 9 28.80 -22.67 -45.88
C VAL A 9 28.11 -21.42 -45.31
N GLN A 10 27.57 -21.59 -44.09
CA GLN A 10 27.92 -20.84 -42.87
C GLN A 10 28.54 -19.43 -43.00
N CYS A 11 27.80 -18.40 -42.57
CA CYS A 11 28.36 -17.22 -41.92
C CYS A 11 27.38 -16.70 -40.86
N CYS A 12 27.79 -16.77 -39.60
CA CYS A 12 27.15 -16.12 -38.48
C CYS A 12 27.14 -14.60 -38.69
N LEU A 13 25.96 -13.97 -38.60
CA LEU A 13 25.85 -12.57 -38.20
C LEU A 13 24.69 -12.46 -37.21
N VAL A 14 25.06 -12.62 -35.94
CA VAL A 14 24.36 -12.15 -34.76
C VAL A 14 24.48 -10.63 -34.73
N LEU A 15 23.37 -9.89 -34.52
CA LEU A 15 23.24 -8.51 -34.00
C LEU A 15 21.99 -7.86 -34.65
N ALA A 16 21.02 -7.28 -33.97
CA ALA A 16 20.90 -6.90 -32.58
C ALA A 16 19.43 -7.00 -32.14
N VAL A 17 19.26 -7.60 -30.97
CA VAL A 17 18.04 -7.64 -30.18
C VAL A 17 17.77 -6.22 -29.66
N LEU A 18 16.89 -5.47 -30.32
CA LEU A 18 16.18 -4.34 -29.71
C LEU A 18 14.92 -4.90 -29.02
N GLY A 19 15.15 -5.75 -28.02
CA GLY A 19 14.12 -6.04 -27.04
C GLY A 19 13.95 -4.80 -26.16
N PRO A 20 12.72 -4.35 -25.87
CA PRO A 20 12.51 -3.32 -24.86
C PRO A 20 13.14 -3.85 -23.57
N ALA A 21 13.98 -3.03 -22.96
CA ALA A 21 14.53 -3.28 -21.63
C ALA A 21 13.35 -3.53 -20.69
N ALA A 22 13.02 -4.81 -20.48
CA ALA A 22 12.18 -5.26 -19.41
C ALA A 22 13.00 -5.02 -18.14
N VAL A 23 12.89 -3.80 -17.62
CA VAL A 23 13.21 -3.50 -16.22
C VAL A 23 12.54 -4.61 -15.43
N GLY A 24 13.35 -5.49 -14.86
CA GLY A 24 12.90 -6.63 -14.07
C GLY A 24 12.13 -6.11 -12.85
N GLY A 25 10.84 -5.85 -13.04
CA GLY A 25 9.95 -5.52 -11.96
C GLY A 25 9.86 -6.75 -11.07
N LYS A 26 10.49 -6.69 -9.89
CA LYS A 26 10.20 -7.64 -8.81
C LYS A 26 8.68 -7.71 -8.70
N LYS A 27 8.09 -8.88 -9.01
CA LYS A 27 6.67 -9.12 -8.75
C LYS A 27 6.48 -8.97 -7.24
N LEU A 28 5.90 -7.84 -6.84
CA LEU A 28 5.51 -7.61 -5.47
C LEU A 28 4.45 -8.65 -5.10
N ASP A 29 4.69 -9.38 -4.02
CA ASP A 29 3.71 -10.35 -3.53
C ASP A 29 2.41 -9.62 -3.16
N GLY A 30 1.30 -10.06 -3.76
CA GLY A 30 0.02 -9.38 -3.65
C GLY A 30 -0.55 -9.39 -2.24
N ALA A 31 -0.27 -10.43 -1.45
CA ALA A 31 -0.68 -10.55 -0.07
C ALA A 31 0.17 -9.65 0.83
N VAL A 32 1.49 -9.60 0.62
CA VAL A 32 2.40 -8.68 1.33
C VAL A 32 2.00 -7.22 1.08
N VAL A 33 1.70 -6.86 -0.18
CA VAL A 33 1.23 -5.51 -0.51
C VAL A 33 -0.10 -5.20 0.16
N ALA A 34 -1.05 -6.14 0.16
CA ALA A 34 -2.34 -5.96 0.80
C ALA A 34 -2.19 -5.78 2.33
N CYS A 35 -1.36 -6.60 2.97
CA CYS A 35 -1.10 -6.50 4.40
C CYS A 35 -0.45 -5.17 4.79
N ASN A 36 0.62 -4.78 4.10
CA ASN A 36 1.31 -3.53 4.35
C ASN A 36 0.40 -2.31 4.11
N THR A 37 -0.44 -2.36 3.07
CA THR A 37 -1.44 -1.32 2.80
C THR A 37 -2.47 -1.27 3.93
N CYS A 38 -2.97 -2.42 4.37
CA CYS A 38 -3.98 -2.49 5.42
C CYS A 38 -3.49 -1.88 6.74
N GLN A 39 -2.29 -2.24 7.17
CA GLN A 39 -1.70 -1.71 8.40
C GLN A 39 -1.42 -0.20 8.31
N SER A 40 -1.03 0.29 7.12
CA SER A 40 -0.86 1.72 6.85
C SER A 40 -2.19 2.48 6.95
N VAL A 41 -3.26 1.93 6.36
CA VAL A 41 -4.61 2.52 6.40
C VAL A 41 -5.15 2.58 7.82
N ALA A 42 -5.00 1.52 8.61
CA ALA A 42 -5.43 1.53 10.00
C ALA A 42 -4.71 2.61 10.82
N HIS A 43 -3.43 2.88 10.54
CA HIS A 43 -2.73 4.00 11.14
C HIS A 43 -3.27 5.35 10.67
N LEU A 44 -3.45 5.55 9.36
CA LEU A 44 -4.01 6.78 8.79
C LEU A 44 -5.39 7.12 9.37
N LEU A 45 -6.27 6.13 9.52
CA LEU A 45 -7.58 6.30 10.14
C LEU A 45 -7.47 6.74 11.60
N SER A 46 -6.61 6.09 12.38
CA SER A 46 -6.39 6.45 13.79
C SER A 46 -5.84 7.88 13.93
N THR A 47 -4.87 8.25 13.09
CA THR A 47 -4.22 9.56 13.13
C THR A 47 -5.14 10.67 12.65
N THR A 48 -5.84 10.49 11.53
CA THR A 48 -6.77 11.50 10.99
C THR A 48 -7.89 11.77 11.98
N ARG A 49 -8.46 10.71 12.56
CA ARG A 49 -9.46 10.83 13.64
C ARG A 49 -8.94 11.65 14.82
N LYS A 50 -7.73 11.35 15.32
CA LYS A 50 -7.15 12.06 16.46
C LYS A 50 -6.87 13.52 16.15
N SER A 51 -6.32 13.80 14.97
CA SER A 51 -5.95 15.15 14.54
C SER A 51 -7.17 16.05 14.32
N GLU A 52 -8.23 15.53 13.69
CA GLU A 52 -9.39 16.33 13.33
C GLU A 52 -10.49 16.30 14.41
N GLY A 53 -10.73 15.15 15.04
CA GLY A 53 -11.82 14.93 15.99
C GLY A 53 -11.50 15.35 17.43
N GLY A 54 -10.23 15.28 17.85
CA GLY A 54 -9.84 15.58 19.23
C GLY A 54 -10.62 14.75 20.27
N SER A 55 -10.94 15.36 21.41
CA SER A 55 -11.73 14.73 22.49
C SER A 55 -13.24 14.95 22.37
N ASP A 56 -13.69 15.75 21.39
CA ASP A 56 -15.10 16.11 21.24
C ASP A 56 -15.89 15.00 20.52
N LYS A 57 -16.96 14.51 21.14
CA LYS A 57 -17.77 13.40 20.60
C LYS A 57 -18.52 13.79 19.33
N LYS A 58 -19.04 15.01 19.22
CA LYS A 58 -19.83 15.47 18.07
C LYS A 58 -18.93 15.63 16.85
N LYS A 59 -17.80 16.29 17.04
CA LYS A 59 -16.74 16.46 16.04
C LYS A 59 -16.15 15.12 15.60
N ASN A 60 -15.93 14.19 16.53
CA ASN A 60 -15.45 12.85 16.19
C ASN A 60 -16.44 12.10 15.29
N SER A 61 -17.76 12.26 15.51
CA SER A 61 -18.77 11.65 14.63
C SER A 61 -18.74 12.22 13.21
N GLU A 62 -18.59 13.53 13.07
CA GLU A 62 -18.48 14.22 11.78
C GLU A 62 -17.21 13.79 11.03
N VAL A 63 -16.07 13.74 11.72
CA VAL A 63 -14.80 13.27 11.15
C VAL A 63 -14.91 11.82 10.69
N VAL A 64 -15.52 10.94 11.50
CA VAL A 64 -15.72 9.55 11.10
C VAL A 64 -16.63 9.46 9.87
N ALA A 65 -17.72 10.21 9.80
CA ALA A 65 -18.58 10.23 8.61
C ALA A 65 -17.79 10.66 7.36
N LYS A 66 -16.96 11.70 7.49
CA LYS A 66 -16.11 12.22 6.42
C LYS A 66 -15.05 11.21 5.94
N LEU A 67 -14.47 10.44 6.86
CA LEU A 67 -13.49 9.39 6.54
C LEU A 67 -14.05 8.32 5.61
N PHE A 68 -15.36 8.05 5.66
CA PHE A 68 -16.01 7.10 4.76
C PHE A 68 -16.55 7.77 3.49
N SER A 69 -17.13 8.98 3.57
CA SER A 69 -17.64 9.68 2.38
C SER A 69 -16.52 10.10 1.43
N ASP A 70 -15.41 10.58 1.99
CA ASP A 70 -14.29 11.16 1.24
C ASP A 70 -13.06 10.25 1.30
N ARG A 71 -13.28 8.93 1.51
CA ARG A 71 -12.20 7.96 1.75
C ARG A 71 -11.12 8.02 0.69
N ASP A 72 -11.50 8.25 -0.57
CA ASP A 72 -10.60 8.24 -1.72
C ASP A 72 -9.62 9.40 -1.69
N GLN A 73 -10.00 10.51 -1.06
CA GLN A 73 -9.15 11.70 -0.89
C GLN A 73 -8.40 11.66 0.44
N LEU A 74 -9.09 11.31 1.54
CA LEU A 74 -8.56 11.42 2.90
C LEU A 74 -7.69 10.23 3.31
N ILE A 75 -7.93 9.04 2.76
CA ILE A 75 -7.30 7.79 3.20
C ILE A 75 -6.65 7.04 2.04
N CYS A 76 -7.39 6.78 0.96
CA CYS A 76 -6.94 5.98 -0.18
C CYS A 76 -6.34 6.78 -1.35
N SER A 77 -5.89 8.02 -1.10
CA SER A 77 -5.21 8.82 -2.12
C SER A 77 -3.72 8.49 -2.16
N GLU A 78 -3.12 8.60 -3.34
CA GLU A 78 -1.67 8.44 -3.52
C GLU A 78 -0.89 9.42 -2.64
N THR A 79 -1.40 10.66 -2.50
CA THR A 79 -0.81 11.69 -1.64
C THR A 79 -0.74 11.26 -0.18
N LYS A 80 -1.82 10.69 0.37
CA LYS A 80 -1.87 10.25 1.77
C LYS A 80 -1.03 8.99 2.01
N LEU A 81 -0.92 8.13 1.01
CA LEU A 81 -0.15 6.89 1.08
C LEU A 81 1.33 7.05 0.69
N LYS A 82 1.74 8.20 0.15
CA LYS A 82 3.08 8.42 -0.42
C LYS A 82 4.22 8.07 0.54
N ALA A 83 4.19 8.56 1.77
CA ALA A 83 5.24 8.28 2.75
C ALA A 83 5.34 6.79 3.11
N TYR A 84 4.20 6.08 3.14
CA TYR A 84 4.17 4.64 3.36
C TYR A 84 4.71 3.89 2.14
N ALA A 85 4.29 4.29 0.94
CA ALA A 85 4.72 3.75 -0.33
C ALA A 85 6.26 3.83 -0.50
N GLU A 86 6.84 5.00 -0.25
CA GLU A 86 8.29 5.22 -0.29
C GLU A 86 9.04 4.41 0.76
N TYR A 87 8.49 4.31 1.97
CA TYR A 87 9.08 3.51 3.04
C TYR A 87 8.99 2.01 2.75
N LEU A 88 7.91 1.53 2.13
CA LEU A 88 7.70 0.11 1.90
C LEU A 88 8.22 -0.36 0.53
N ASP A 89 8.69 0.57 -0.30
CA ASP A 89 9.11 0.32 -1.68
C ASP A 89 7.96 -0.25 -2.53
N ILE A 90 6.75 0.24 -2.29
CA ILE A 90 5.53 -0.12 -3.03
C ILE A 90 5.05 1.12 -3.77
N PRO A 91 4.71 1.05 -5.07
CA PRO A 91 4.17 2.20 -5.78
C PRO A 91 2.92 2.76 -5.10
N ALA A 92 2.86 4.09 -4.89
CA ALA A 92 1.73 4.75 -4.23
C ALA A 92 0.39 4.45 -4.91
N LYS A 93 0.37 4.41 -6.25
CA LYS A 93 -0.77 3.99 -7.06
C LYS A 93 -1.26 2.57 -6.73
N THR A 94 -0.32 1.63 -6.51
CA THR A 94 -0.65 0.25 -6.13
C THR A 94 -1.26 0.20 -4.73
N MET A 95 -0.67 0.92 -3.77
CA MET A 95 -1.24 1.02 -2.42
C MET A 95 -2.61 1.69 -2.43
N ALA A 96 -2.81 2.77 -3.19
CA ALA A 96 -4.10 3.45 -3.32
C ALA A 96 -5.17 2.51 -3.89
N LYS A 97 -4.85 1.75 -4.95
CA LYS A 97 -5.76 0.74 -5.51
C LYS A 97 -6.11 -0.33 -4.48
N LYS A 98 -5.13 -0.83 -3.72
CA LYS A 98 -5.36 -1.84 -2.68
C LYS A 98 -6.12 -1.29 -1.48
N CYS A 99 -5.89 -0.04 -1.11
CA CYS A 99 -6.64 0.65 -0.05
C CYS A 99 -8.13 0.64 -0.35
N LYS A 100 -8.53 0.94 -1.60
CA LYS A 100 -9.94 0.91 -2.01
C LYS A 100 -10.57 -0.48 -1.95
N SER A 101 -9.78 -1.55 -2.13
CA SER A 101 -10.28 -2.93 -1.95
C SER A 101 -10.38 -3.37 -0.49
N ILE A 102 -9.65 -2.72 0.43
CA ILE A 102 -9.63 -3.02 1.86
C ILE A 102 -10.67 -2.18 2.60
N MET A 103 -10.77 -0.89 2.27
CA MET A 103 -11.74 0.02 2.82
C MET A 103 -13.13 -0.30 2.27
N PRO A 104 -14.16 -0.40 3.11
CA PRO A 104 -15.51 -0.65 2.63
C PRO A 104 -16.05 0.56 1.84
N ASP A 105 -16.78 0.29 0.76
CA ASP A 105 -17.32 1.31 -0.17
C ASP A 105 -18.51 2.07 0.40
N LYS A 106 -19.35 1.39 1.18
CA LYS A 106 -20.59 1.95 1.73
C LYS A 106 -20.67 1.70 3.23
N MET A 107 -21.11 2.71 3.98
CA MET A 107 -21.30 2.64 5.43
C MET A 107 -22.41 1.65 5.86
N GLU A 108 -23.24 1.24 4.92
CA GLU A 108 -24.33 0.29 5.11
C GLU A 108 -23.83 -1.14 5.32
N TYR A 109 -22.63 -1.46 4.80
CA TYR A 109 -22.07 -2.80 4.91
C TYR A 109 -21.64 -3.11 6.35
N LYS A 110 -21.84 -4.36 6.77
CA LYS A 110 -21.50 -4.84 8.13
C LYS A 110 -20.04 -4.57 8.51
N SER A 111 -19.11 -4.74 7.57
CA SER A 111 -17.69 -4.43 7.77
C SER A 111 -17.44 -2.94 8.03
N ALA A 112 -18.18 -2.06 7.36
CA ALA A 112 -18.13 -0.62 7.59
C ALA A 112 -18.73 -0.22 8.93
N GLN A 113 -19.82 -0.87 9.37
CA GLN A 113 -20.43 -0.60 10.67
C GLN A 113 -19.50 -0.96 11.84
N SER A 114 -18.84 -2.12 11.78
CA SER A 114 -17.85 -2.51 12.80
C SER A 114 -16.68 -1.51 12.85
N LEU A 115 -16.13 -1.13 11.70
CA LEU A 115 -15.04 -0.15 11.64
C LEU A 115 -15.48 1.23 12.14
N LYS A 116 -16.67 1.69 11.73
CA LYS A 116 -17.26 2.95 12.18
C LYS A 116 -17.41 2.97 13.70
N LYS A 117 -17.92 1.88 14.29
CA LYS A 117 -18.07 1.74 15.75
C LYS A 117 -16.71 1.88 16.46
N LEU A 118 -15.68 1.17 15.99
CA LEU A 118 -14.34 1.26 16.59
C LEU A 118 -13.76 2.67 16.52
N LEU A 119 -13.98 3.38 15.40
CA LEU A 119 -13.53 4.77 15.25
C LEU A 119 -14.31 5.72 16.17
N LEU A 120 -15.64 5.58 16.29
CA LEU A 120 -16.46 6.39 17.19
C LEU A 120 -16.12 6.15 18.67
N GLU A 121 -15.87 4.90 19.05
CA GLU A 121 -15.41 4.49 20.38
C GLU A 121 -13.94 4.80 20.66
N GLN A 122 -13.26 5.45 19.72
CA GLN A 122 -11.88 5.91 19.84
C GLN A 122 -10.87 4.79 20.14
N LYS A 123 -11.15 3.58 19.66
CA LYS A 123 -10.31 2.40 19.92
C LYS A 123 -8.89 2.60 19.40
N PRO A 124 -7.90 1.91 20.02
CA PRO A 124 -6.51 2.01 19.60
C PRO A 124 -6.31 1.45 18.18
N ARG A 125 -5.18 1.84 17.55
CA ARG A 125 -4.78 1.37 16.22
C ARG A 125 -4.81 -0.15 16.10
N SER A 126 -4.40 -0.88 17.15
CA SER A 126 -4.40 -2.35 17.17
C SER A 126 -5.78 -2.93 16.86
N ALA A 127 -6.84 -2.40 17.48
CA ALA A 127 -8.21 -2.84 17.22
C ALA A 127 -8.67 -2.52 15.79
N LEU A 128 -8.24 -1.39 15.23
CA LEU A 128 -8.51 -1.05 13.83
C LEU A 128 -7.80 -1.99 12.86
N VAL A 129 -6.53 -2.33 13.16
CA VAL A 129 -5.74 -3.29 12.37
C VAL A 129 -6.36 -4.67 12.43
N GLU A 130 -6.78 -5.13 13.61
CA GLU A 130 -7.43 -6.43 13.76
C GLU A 130 -8.69 -6.52 12.89
N GLN A 131 -9.56 -5.51 12.99
CA GLN A 131 -10.80 -5.44 12.21
C GLN A 131 -10.58 -5.31 10.70
N LEU A 132 -9.59 -4.53 10.27
CA LEU A 132 -9.32 -4.27 8.85
C LEU A 132 -8.47 -5.36 8.19
N CYS A 133 -7.54 -5.95 8.93
CA CYS A 133 -6.43 -6.74 8.38
C CYS A 133 -6.42 -8.20 8.81
N SER A 134 -6.81 -8.50 10.05
CA SER A 134 -6.78 -9.87 10.58
C SER A 134 -8.12 -10.57 10.39
N SER A 135 -9.24 -9.90 10.65
CA SER A 135 -10.59 -10.45 10.41
C SER A 135 -10.91 -10.63 8.93
N SER A 136 -10.12 -10.02 8.05
CA SER A 136 -10.25 -10.07 6.59
C SER A 136 -9.26 -11.02 5.91
N THR A 137 -8.44 -11.75 6.68
CA THR A 137 -7.33 -12.63 6.19
C THR A 137 -6.27 -11.90 5.35
N VAL A 138 -6.19 -10.58 5.48
CA VAL A 138 -5.27 -9.75 4.68
C VAL A 138 -3.84 -9.79 5.22
N CYS A 139 -3.67 -10.04 6.53
CA CYS A 139 -2.36 -10.12 7.19
C CYS A 139 -2.22 -11.39 8.04
N ASP A 140 -1.14 -12.13 7.83
CA ASP A 140 -0.71 -13.21 8.73
C ASP A 140 0.06 -12.68 9.95
N LYS A 141 0.79 -11.57 9.77
CA LYS A 141 1.62 -10.95 10.81
C LYS A 141 1.45 -9.43 10.81
N LEU A 142 1.26 -8.87 12.00
CA LEU A 142 1.23 -7.42 12.22
C LEU A 142 2.64 -6.88 12.50
N TRP A 143 2.88 -5.62 12.11
CA TRP A 143 4.13 -4.92 12.40
C TRP A 143 4.35 -4.77 13.90
N THR A 144 5.54 -5.14 14.31
CA THR A 144 6.14 -4.69 15.56
C THR A 144 6.39 -3.18 15.52
N LYS A 145 6.58 -2.56 16.68
CA LYS A 145 6.90 -1.12 16.76
C LYS A 145 8.13 -0.72 15.93
N ALA A 146 9.10 -1.62 15.78
CA ALA A 146 10.31 -1.38 15.00
C ALA A 146 10.06 -1.44 13.48
N GLU A 147 9.04 -2.17 13.03
CA GLU A 147 8.69 -2.28 11.61
C GLU A 147 7.75 -1.15 11.14
N GLU A 148 7.12 -0.42 12.07
CA GLU A 148 6.16 0.64 11.77
C GLU A 148 6.79 1.79 10.95
N PRO A 149 6.31 2.09 9.73
CA PRO A 149 6.88 3.15 8.89
C PRO A 149 6.94 4.51 9.60
N TRP A 150 5.86 4.92 10.27
CA TRP A 150 5.75 6.24 10.91
C TRP A 150 6.70 6.47 12.09
N ARG A 151 7.27 5.41 12.66
CA ARG A 151 8.30 5.54 13.70
C ARG A 151 9.71 5.64 13.12
N ASN A 152 9.90 5.19 11.89
CA ASN A 152 11.21 4.95 11.31
C ASN A 152 11.45 5.69 9.98
N TRP A 153 10.49 6.52 9.52
CA TRP A 153 10.62 7.30 8.28
C TRP A 153 11.94 8.08 8.18
N LYS A 154 12.37 8.71 9.28
CA LYS A 154 13.61 9.49 9.33
C LYS A 154 14.86 8.61 9.18
N GLN A 155 14.90 7.47 9.88
CA GLN A 155 16.04 6.54 9.82
C GLN A 155 16.21 5.95 8.42
N LYS A 156 15.11 5.62 7.73
CA LYS A 156 15.17 5.12 6.36
C LYS A 156 15.55 6.20 5.35
N ALA A 157 15.15 7.45 5.56
CA ALA A 157 15.57 8.56 4.73
C ALA A 157 17.08 8.82 4.86
N GLU A 158 17.62 8.80 6.08
CA GLU A 158 19.05 8.96 6.35
C GLU A 158 19.90 7.84 5.74
N ALA A 159 19.44 6.59 5.81
CA ALA A 159 20.13 5.46 5.17
C ALA A 159 20.20 5.62 3.63
N ARG A 160 19.08 5.99 2.99
CA ARG A 160 19.03 6.20 1.53
C ARG A 160 19.89 7.39 1.07
N SER A 161 20.11 8.39 1.91
CA SER A 161 20.98 9.52 1.59
C SER A 161 22.46 9.13 1.61
N LYS A 162 22.86 8.26 2.54
CA LYS A 162 24.24 7.75 2.63
C LYS A 162 24.59 6.85 1.44
N ASP A 163 23.69 5.96 1.06
CA ASP A 163 23.86 5.08 -0.10
C ASP A 163 24.03 5.85 -1.44
N LYS A 164 23.55 7.10 -1.51
CA LYS A 164 23.69 7.97 -2.70
C LYS A 164 24.96 8.81 -2.70
N GLU A 165 25.59 9.00 -1.55
CA GLU A 165 26.83 9.77 -1.40
C GLU A 165 28.07 8.87 -1.63
N GLU A 166 27.90 7.56 -1.43
CA GLU A 166 28.93 6.53 -1.67
C GLU A 166 28.89 5.91 -3.08
N MET A 167 28.06 6.43 -4.00
CA MET A 167 27.87 5.94 -5.37
C MET A 167 28.19 7.03 -6.40
#